data_AF-F4HLX2-F1
#
_entry.id   AF-F4HLX2-F1
#
_cell.length_a   1.000
_cell.length_b   1.000
_cell.length_c   1.000
_cell.angle_alpha   90.00
_cell.angle_beta   90.00
_cell.angle_gamma   90.00
#
_symmetry.space_group_name_H-M   'P 1'
#
loop_
_entity.id
_entity.type
_entity.pdbx_description
1 polymer ?
#
loop_
_entity_poly.entity_id
_entity_poly.type
_entity_poly.pdbx_seq_one_letter_code
_entity_poly.pdbx_strand_id
1 'polypeptide(L)'
;MKRGIVVVLALLMVALLISQSGHGKIDVDKLRAFLEHQYVPEIGLLRAAVVAYPDNETIYIVNDNVLAEKALRILDSPLAENLNESLTKFNYSLGKIAPLFGKPVEVFHCQRVKRVGEIYSRKFKAKFTLMTEVQDECIMRDWVEYSDLVVYAALSDVLTGNLSRAFERYKVLLRMWDGYGFRDKAFAGTYQTYKCALFVYLYRTLGEPREGREIYKKCIEIISTLQGPNGGIITGYKVEKNRIIPYGDENTETTSLVVIALQG
;
A
#
# COMPACT_ATOMS: atom_id res chain seq x y z
N MET A 1 12.52 -6.01 54.15
CA MET A 1 11.73 -5.18 53.20
C MET A 1 12.58 -4.41 52.16
N LYS A 2 13.79 -4.87 51.79
CA LYS A 2 14.68 -4.17 50.82
C LYS A 2 15.16 -5.02 49.64
N ARG A 3 14.86 -6.33 49.61
CA ARG A 3 15.29 -7.24 48.51
C ARG A 3 14.28 -7.35 47.36
N GLY A 4 13.00 -7.05 47.58
CA GLY A 4 11.97 -7.10 46.52
C GLY A 4 12.00 -5.91 45.55
N ILE A 5 12.42 -4.73 46.01
CA ILE A 5 12.43 -3.50 45.21
C ILE A 5 13.57 -3.51 44.17
N VAL A 6 14.71 -4.11 44.49
CA VAL A 6 15.88 -4.17 43.59
C VAL A 6 15.63 -5.11 42.39
N VAL A 7 14.87 -6.19 42.58
CA VAL A 7 14.54 -7.14 41.49
C VAL A 7 13.52 -6.53 40.52
N VAL A 8 12.56 -5.75 41.01
CA VAL A 8 11.57 -5.06 40.16
C VAL A 8 12.21 -3.93 39.35
N LEU A 9 13.16 -3.18 39.91
CA LEU A 9 13.92 -2.15 39.18
C LEU A 9 14.88 -2.74 38.13
N ALA A 10 15.49 -3.89 38.41
CA ALA A 10 16.34 -4.59 37.44
C ALA A 10 15.52 -5.18 36.27
N LEU A 11 14.31 -5.69 36.53
CA LEU A 11 13.40 -6.17 35.48
C LEU A 11 12.81 -5.01 34.65
N LEU A 12 12.54 -3.85 35.25
CA LEU A 12 12.12 -2.65 34.49
C LEU A 12 13.24 -2.09 33.61
N MET A 13 14.51 -2.14 34.05
CA MET A 13 15.63 -1.70 33.20
C MET A 13 15.95 -2.68 32.08
N VAL A 14 15.77 -3.99 32.27
CA VAL A 14 15.92 -4.97 31.17
C VAL A 14 14.75 -4.88 30.18
N ALA A 15 13.54 -4.53 30.63
CA ALA A 15 12.41 -4.26 29.73
C ALA A 15 12.57 -2.97 28.91
N LEU A 16 13.29 -1.96 29.43
CA LEU A 16 13.63 -0.73 28.70
C LEU A 16 14.87 -0.85 27.81
N LEU A 17 15.66 -1.93 27.93
CA LEU A 17 16.86 -2.18 27.11
C LEU A 17 16.63 -3.14 25.92
N ILE A 18 15.40 -3.61 25.70
CA ILE A 18 15.01 -4.34 24.47
C ILE A 18 14.39 -3.38 23.42
N SER A 19 14.46 -2.07 23.65
CA SER A 19 13.95 -1.05 22.71
C SER A 19 15.07 -0.34 21.94
N GLN A 20 16.15 -1.03 21.54
CA GLN A 20 17.12 -0.47 20.58
C GLN A 20 17.73 -1.54 19.69
N SER A 21 16.92 -2.05 18.76
CA SER A 21 17.42 -2.43 17.43
C SER A 21 16.76 -1.49 16.44
N GLY A 22 17.53 -0.53 15.90
CA GLY A 22 17.05 0.45 14.95
C GLY A 22 16.39 -0.22 13.74
N HIS A 23 15.07 -0.27 13.77
CA HIS A 23 14.22 -0.48 12.60
C HIS A 23 13.61 0.88 12.35
N GLY A 24 13.85 1.44 11.16
CA GLY A 24 13.41 2.80 10.86
C GLY A 24 11.93 2.95 11.19
N LYS A 25 11.62 3.98 11.98
CA LYS A 25 10.24 4.35 12.23
C LYS A 25 9.76 5.09 10.99
N ILE A 26 8.72 4.58 10.35
CA ILE A 26 8.06 5.25 9.23
C ILE A 26 7.54 6.61 9.73
N ASP A 27 7.88 7.67 9.01
CA ASP A 27 7.50 9.04 9.32
C ASP A 27 6.13 9.33 8.69
N VAL A 28 5.07 9.27 9.51
CA VAL A 28 3.67 9.42 9.08
C VAL A 28 3.38 10.84 8.59
N ASP A 29 3.96 11.85 9.24
CA ASP A 29 3.78 13.25 8.83
C ASP A 29 4.38 13.49 7.44
N LYS A 30 5.50 12.84 7.14
CA LYS A 30 6.09 12.85 5.81
C LYS A 30 5.26 12.10 4.77
N LEU A 31 4.62 10.98 5.10
CA LEU A 31 3.68 10.31 4.18
C LEU A 31 2.54 11.26 3.80
N ARG A 32 1.96 11.95 4.79
CA ARG A 32 0.92 12.97 4.56
C ARG A 32 1.43 14.11 3.69
N ALA A 33 2.57 14.71 4.04
CA ALA A 33 3.15 15.81 3.29
C ALA A 33 3.45 15.43 1.84
N PHE A 34 3.90 14.20 1.59
CA PHE A 34 4.11 13.68 0.24
C PHE A 34 2.81 13.64 -0.56
N LEU A 35 1.75 13.02 -0.02
CA LEU A 35 0.45 12.91 -0.70
C LEU A 35 -0.14 14.30 -0.98
N GLU A 36 -0.11 15.20 0.01
CA GLU A 36 -0.57 16.59 -0.16
C GLU A 36 0.25 17.33 -1.22
N HIS A 37 1.56 17.04 -1.33
CA HIS A 37 2.40 17.62 -2.37
C HIS A 37 2.03 17.15 -3.78
N GLN A 38 1.50 15.93 -3.96
CA GLN A 38 1.06 15.43 -5.27
C GLN A 38 -0.23 16.09 -5.78
N TYR A 39 -0.94 16.85 -4.94
CA TYR A 39 -2.23 17.47 -5.28
C TYR A 39 -2.11 18.45 -6.46
N VAL A 40 -2.97 18.26 -7.47
CA VAL A 40 -3.16 19.08 -8.67
C VAL A 40 -4.42 19.91 -8.47
N PRO A 41 -4.31 21.20 -8.07
CA PRO A 41 -5.46 22.01 -7.68
C PRO A 41 -6.50 22.20 -8.80
N GLU A 42 -6.08 22.19 -10.06
CA GLU A 42 -6.97 22.43 -11.20
C GLU A 42 -8.00 21.32 -11.43
N ILE A 43 -7.78 20.12 -10.90
CA ILE A 43 -8.70 18.99 -10.99
C ILE A 43 -9.08 18.42 -9.62
N GLY A 44 -8.37 18.80 -8.56
CA GLY A 44 -8.63 18.33 -7.20
C GLY A 44 -8.23 16.86 -6.99
N LEU A 45 -7.23 16.37 -7.73
CA LEU A 45 -6.71 15.00 -7.68
C LEU A 45 -5.18 15.04 -7.56
N LEU A 46 -4.56 13.92 -7.20
CA LEU A 46 -3.12 13.73 -7.12
C LEU A 46 -2.58 13.13 -8.41
N ARG A 47 -1.39 13.55 -8.81
CA ARG A 47 -0.62 12.86 -9.88
C ARG A 47 -0.06 11.53 -9.39
N ALA A 48 0.25 10.64 -10.34
CA ALA A 48 0.66 9.27 -10.03
C ALA A 48 2.06 9.20 -9.41
N ALA A 49 3.05 9.84 -10.05
CA ALA A 49 4.46 9.76 -9.65
C ALA A 49 5.18 11.11 -9.68
N VAL A 50 6.41 11.15 -9.16
CA VAL A 50 7.20 12.38 -9.06
C VAL A 50 7.97 12.67 -10.34
N VAL A 51 8.69 11.68 -10.86
CA VAL A 51 9.66 11.77 -11.96
C VAL A 51 9.43 10.72 -13.04
N ALA A 52 8.95 9.51 -12.69
CA ALA A 52 8.82 8.41 -13.64
C ALA A 52 7.80 8.71 -14.76
N TYR A 53 8.25 8.79 -16.01
CA TYR A 53 7.36 8.95 -17.17
C TYR A 53 6.80 7.60 -17.64
N PRO A 54 5.50 7.50 -18.00
CA PRO A 54 4.52 8.60 -18.12
C PRO A 54 3.77 8.96 -16.84
N ASP A 55 4.04 8.29 -15.72
CA ASP A 55 3.29 8.44 -14.46
C ASP A 55 3.41 9.86 -13.85
N ASN A 56 4.53 10.55 -14.06
CA ASN A 56 4.74 11.93 -13.62
C ASN A 56 3.87 12.94 -14.37
N GLU A 57 3.25 12.54 -15.47
CA GLU A 57 2.28 13.29 -16.28
C GLU A 57 0.92 12.56 -16.38
N THR A 58 0.66 11.62 -15.46
CA THR A 58 -0.60 10.86 -15.42
C THR A 58 -1.31 11.02 -14.08
N ILE A 59 -2.64 11.02 -14.12
CA ILE A 59 -3.52 10.99 -12.94
C ILE A 59 -4.40 9.74 -13.09
N TYR A 60 -4.19 8.71 -12.25
CA TYR A 60 -5.09 7.57 -12.20
C TYR A 60 -6.27 7.85 -11.24
N ILE A 61 -7.50 7.70 -11.73
CA ILE A 61 -8.70 7.98 -10.94
C ILE A 61 -8.83 6.99 -9.79
N VAL A 62 -8.65 5.68 -10.03
CA VAL A 62 -8.94 4.66 -9.03
C VAL A 62 -7.69 4.31 -8.20
N ASN A 63 -6.68 3.71 -8.83
CA ASN A 63 -5.53 3.16 -8.09
C ASN A 63 -4.70 4.23 -7.36
N ASP A 64 -4.62 5.45 -7.87
CA ASP A 64 -4.01 6.55 -7.11
C ASP A 64 -5.04 7.25 -6.23
N ASN A 65 -6.07 7.84 -6.84
CA ASN A 65 -6.84 8.87 -6.15
C ASN A 65 -7.90 8.34 -5.20
N VAL A 66 -8.57 7.21 -5.50
CA VAL A 66 -9.51 6.60 -4.55
C VAL A 66 -8.75 6.04 -3.34
N LEU A 67 -7.55 5.49 -3.54
CA LEU A 67 -6.69 5.07 -2.43
C LEU A 67 -6.14 6.27 -1.65
N ALA A 68 -5.71 7.33 -2.34
CA ALA A 68 -5.20 8.54 -1.70
C ALA A 68 -6.27 9.28 -0.91
N GLU A 69 -7.52 9.30 -1.38
CA GLU A 69 -8.66 9.86 -0.67
C GLU A 69 -8.81 9.19 0.70
N LYS A 70 -8.84 7.85 0.71
CA LYS A 70 -8.91 7.07 1.94
C LYS A 70 -7.69 7.30 2.84
N ALA A 71 -6.48 7.30 2.27
CA ALA A 71 -5.25 7.52 3.01
C ALA A 71 -5.20 8.93 3.65
N LEU A 72 -5.55 9.97 2.90
CA LEU A 72 -5.61 11.35 3.38
C LEU A 72 -6.67 11.53 4.46
N ARG A 73 -7.81 10.83 4.37
CA ARG A 73 -8.81 10.81 5.45
C ARG A 73 -8.25 10.19 6.73
N ILE A 74 -7.56 9.05 6.64
CA ILE A 74 -6.90 8.40 7.78
C ILE A 74 -5.85 9.32 8.42
N LEU A 75 -5.20 10.17 7.62
CA LEU A 75 -4.17 11.11 8.06
C LEU A 75 -4.72 12.48 8.51
N ASP A 76 -6.04 12.64 8.63
CA ASP A 76 -6.71 13.90 8.97
C ASP A 76 -6.30 15.07 8.05
N SER A 77 -6.12 14.80 6.76
CA SER A 77 -5.84 15.83 5.76
C SER A 77 -7.13 16.50 5.26
N PRO A 78 -7.20 17.84 5.23
CA PRO A 78 -8.35 18.54 4.68
C PRO A 78 -8.52 18.30 3.16
N LEU A 79 -7.47 17.80 2.48
CA LEU A 79 -7.58 17.46 1.06
C LEU A 79 -8.45 16.23 0.81
N ALA A 80 -8.69 15.38 1.80
CA ALA A 80 -9.53 14.19 1.64
C ALA A 80 -10.93 14.56 1.11
N GLU A 81 -11.55 15.61 1.65
CA GLU A 81 -12.87 16.08 1.21
C GLU A 81 -12.82 16.66 -0.22
N ASN A 82 -11.77 17.41 -0.56
CA ASN A 82 -11.59 17.91 -1.92
C ASN A 82 -11.45 16.76 -2.94
N LEU A 83 -10.69 15.72 -2.60
CA LEU A 83 -10.53 14.52 -3.43
C LEU A 83 -11.87 13.82 -3.60
N ASN A 84 -12.59 13.61 -2.50
CA ASN A 84 -13.90 12.97 -2.51
C ASN A 84 -14.87 13.72 -3.44
N GLU A 85 -15.00 15.04 -3.30
CA GLU A 85 -15.82 15.88 -4.18
C GLU A 85 -15.42 15.77 -5.65
N SER A 86 -14.12 15.81 -5.95
CA SER A 86 -13.63 15.65 -7.33
C SER A 86 -13.88 14.26 -7.89
N LEU A 87 -13.71 13.20 -7.10
CA LEU A 87 -13.95 11.82 -7.49
C LEU A 87 -15.42 11.58 -7.86
N THR A 88 -16.38 12.27 -7.22
CA THR A 88 -17.82 12.14 -7.57
C THR A 88 -18.15 12.52 -9.02
N LYS A 89 -17.28 13.30 -9.68
CA LYS A 89 -17.44 13.72 -11.09
C LYS A 89 -17.07 12.62 -12.08
N PHE A 90 -16.44 11.54 -11.61
CA PHE A 90 -15.98 10.44 -12.45
C PHE A 90 -16.84 9.20 -12.21
N ASN A 91 -17.27 8.57 -13.31
CA ASN A 91 -17.89 7.25 -13.23
C ASN A 91 -16.78 6.19 -13.21
N TYR A 92 -16.42 5.72 -12.02
CA TYR A 92 -15.43 4.67 -11.83
C TYR A 92 -15.99 3.51 -11.00
N SER A 93 -15.30 2.36 -11.04
CA SER A 93 -15.55 1.25 -10.13
C SER A 93 -14.31 0.97 -9.29
N LEU A 94 -14.51 0.44 -8.07
CA LEU A 94 -13.39 0.06 -7.21
C LEU A 94 -12.62 -1.15 -7.75
N GLY A 95 -13.20 -1.92 -8.68
CA GLY A 95 -12.56 -3.10 -9.26
C GLY A 95 -11.95 -4.02 -8.22
N LYS A 96 -10.68 -4.40 -8.41
CA LYS A 96 -9.95 -5.32 -7.53
C LYS A 96 -9.67 -4.77 -6.13
N ILE A 97 -9.62 -3.44 -5.94
CA ILE A 97 -9.30 -2.82 -4.64
C ILE A 97 -10.52 -2.69 -3.71
N ALA A 98 -11.72 -3.06 -4.18
CA ALA A 98 -12.96 -2.99 -3.41
C ALA A 98 -12.89 -3.58 -1.98
N PRO A 99 -12.14 -4.67 -1.70
CA PRO A 99 -12.04 -5.23 -0.35
C PRO A 99 -11.36 -4.30 0.64
N LEU A 100 -10.47 -3.40 0.18
CA LEU A 100 -9.90 -2.35 1.02
C LEU A 100 -10.94 -1.32 1.47
N PHE A 101 -12.12 -1.28 0.83
CA PHE A 101 -13.23 -0.39 1.12
C PHE A 101 -14.44 -1.14 1.70
N GLY A 102 -14.22 -2.35 2.23
CA GLY A 102 -15.27 -3.13 2.88
C GLY A 102 -16.27 -3.78 1.91
N LYS A 103 -15.95 -3.85 0.62
CA LYS A 103 -16.79 -4.53 -0.38
C LYS A 103 -16.09 -5.78 -0.91
N PRO A 104 -16.65 -6.98 -0.73
CA PRO A 104 -16.02 -8.21 -1.21
C PRO A 104 -15.98 -8.24 -2.76
N VAL A 105 -15.00 -8.97 -3.29
CA VAL A 105 -14.88 -9.29 -4.72
C VAL A 105 -15.09 -10.79 -4.90
N GLU A 106 -16.06 -11.15 -5.72
CA GLU A 106 -16.36 -12.56 -6.03
C GLU A 106 -15.46 -13.10 -7.16
N VAL A 107 -15.21 -12.28 -8.17
CA VAL A 107 -14.48 -12.64 -9.39
C VAL A 107 -13.49 -11.54 -9.76
N PHE A 108 -12.27 -11.94 -10.11
CA PHE A 108 -11.29 -11.03 -10.69
C PHE A 108 -11.43 -10.99 -12.21
N HIS A 109 -11.68 -9.79 -12.71
CA HIS A 109 -11.69 -9.50 -14.14
C HIS A 109 -10.35 -8.92 -14.56
N CYS A 110 -9.97 -9.16 -15.80
CA CYS A 110 -8.91 -8.40 -16.44
C CYS A 110 -9.26 -6.91 -16.40
N GLN A 111 -8.24 -6.07 -16.37
CA GLN A 111 -8.42 -4.62 -16.38
C GLN A 111 -7.79 -4.05 -17.64
N ARG A 112 -8.43 -3.01 -18.18
CA ARG A 112 -7.85 -2.16 -19.21
C ARG A 112 -7.87 -0.72 -18.71
N VAL A 113 -6.84 0.04 -19.06
CA VAL A 113 -6.77 1.46 -18.74
C VAL A 113 -7.39 2.25 -19.88
N LYS A 114 -8.25 3.21 -19.54
CA LYS A 114 -8.89 4.10 -20.50
C LYS A 114 -8.58 5.55 -20.15
N ARG A 115 -8.23 6.34 -21.16
CA ARG A 115 -8.12 7.79 -21.06
C ARG A 115 -9.50 8.43 -20.95
N VAL A 116 -9.67 9.30 -19.96
CA VAL A 116 -10.92 10.02 -19.70
C VAL A 116 -10.82 11.52 -19.90
N GLY A 117 -9.62 12.09 -19.96
CA GLY A 117 -9.43 13.50 -20.20
C GLY A 117 -7.98 13.95 -20.16
N GLU A 118 -7.78 15.26 -20.22
CA GLU A 118 -6.50 15.93 -19.97
C GLU A 118 -6.74 17.24 -19.22
N ILE A 119 -5.75 17.68 -18.43
CA ILE A 119 -5.76 18.97 -17.75
C ILE A 119 -4.36 19.57 -17.74
N TYR A 120 -4.24 20.89 -17.89
CA TYR A 120 -2.97 21.57 -17.67
C TYR A 120 -2.89 22.04 -16.22
N SER A 121 -1.81 21.67 -15.52
CA SER A 121 -1.54 22.16 -14.17
C SER A 121 -0.55 23.31 -14.18
N ARG A 122 -0.93 24.43 -13.57
CA ARG A 122 -0.03 25.58 -13.39
C ARG A 122 1.01 25.29 -12.32
N LYS A 123 0.65 24.54 -11.28
CA LYS A 123 1.56 24.13 -10.20
C LYS A 123 2.75 23.33 -10.74
N PHE A 124 2.47 22.34 -11.58
CA PHE A 124 3.49 21.45 -12.14
C PHE A 124 4.02 21.88 -13.51
N LYS A 125 3.41 22.91 -14.13
CA LYS A 125 3.73 23.40 -15.47
C LYS A 125 3.70 22.30 -16.55
N ALA A 126 2.82 21.32 -16.39
CA ALA A 126 2.72 20.14 -17.22
C ALA A 126 1.26 19.83 -17.58
N LYS A 127 1.07 19.08 -18.66
CA LYS A 127 -0.23 18.54 -19.05
C LYS A 127 -0.36 17.13 -18.48
N PHE A 128 -1.43 16.88 -17.74
CA PHE A 128 -1.74 15.56 -17.19
C PHE A 128 -2.75 14.84 -18.06
N THR A 129 -2.48 13.56 -18.32
CA THR A 129 -3.49 12.64 -18.87
C THR A 129 -4.27 12.00 -17.72
N LEU A 130 -5.59 12.06 -17.80
CA LEU A 130 -6.46 11.40 -16.83
C LEU A 130 -6.79 10.00 -17.32
N MET A 131 -6.52 9.01 -16.48
CA MET A 131 -6.67 7.58 -16.79
C MET A 131 -7.54 6.91 -15.73
N THR A 132 -8.36 5.94 -16.15
CA THR A 132 -9.14 5.11 -15.23
C THR A 132 -9.07 3.64 -15.64
N GLU A 133 -9.05 2.75 -14.67
CA GLU A 133 -9.17 1.32 -14.87
C GLU A 133 -10.63 0.94 -15.06
N VAL A 134 -10.92 0.21 -16.13
CA VAL A 134 -12.24 -0.40 -16.35
C VAL A 134 -12.08 -1.92 -16.39
N GLN A 135 -13.04 -2.61 -15.80
CA GLN A 135 -13.12 -4.06 -15.91
C GLN A 135 -13.39 -4.45 -17.36
N ASP A 136 -12.68 -5.46 -17.82
CA ASP A 136 -12.93 -6.12 -19.09
C ASP A 136 -13.82 -7.35 -18.89
N GLU A 137 -14.35 -7.90 -19.98
CA GLU A 137 -15.19 -9.09 -19.93
C GLU A 137 -14.40 -10.36 -19.59
N CYS A 138 -13.07 -10.35 -19.74
CA CYS A 138 -12.26 -11.53 -19.40
C CYS A 138 -12.10 -11.73 -17.90
N ILE A 139 -12.26 -12.98 -17.48
CA ILE A 139 -12.04 -13.44 -16.11
C ILE A 139 -10.58 -13.90 -15.98
N MET A 140 -9.86 -13.37 -15.00
CA MET A 140 -8.52 -13.82 -14.67
C MET A 140 -8.60 -15.15 -13.93
N ARG A 141 -8.29 -16.27 -14.61
CA ARG A 141 -8.34 -17.61 -14.01
C ARG A 141 -7.13 -17.94 -13.16
N ASP A 142 -6.02 -17.26 -13.42
CA ASP A 142 -4.72 -17.42 -12.78
C ASP A 142 -4.49 -16.40 -11.64
N TRP A 143 -5.54 -15.72 -11.18
CA TRP A 143 -5.44 -14.67 -10.16
C TRP A 143 -4.73 -15.14 -8.87
N VAL A 144 -4.82 -16.43 -8.55
CA VAL A 144 -4.16 -17.05 -7.38
C VAL A 144 -2.63 -17.06 -7.47
N GLU A 145 -2.07 -16.82 -8.66
CA GLU A 145 -0.63 -16.69 -8.90
C GLU A 145 -0.11 -15.26 -8.66
N TYR A 146 -0.98 -14.30 -8.32
CA TYR A 146 -0.63 -12.90 -8.04
C TYR A 146 -0.90 -12.58 -6.56
N SER A 147 0.12 -12.10 -5.86
CA SER A 147 0.07 -11.93 -4.40
C SER A 147 -0.93 -10.87 -3.94
N ASP A 148 -1.09 -9.77 -4.69
CA ASP A 148 -2.05 -8.71 -4.40
C ASP A 148 -3.49 -9.20 -4.56
N LEU A 149 -3.78 -9.97 -5.62
CA LEU A 149 -5.10 -10.57 -5.82
C LEU A 149 -5.42 -11.63 -4.76
N VAL A 150 -4.42 -12.40 -4.31
CA VAL A 150 -4.57 -13.30 -3.16
C VAL A 150 -4.92 -12.53 -1.88
N VAL A 151 -4.31 -11.37 -1.65
CA VAL A 151 -4.70 -10.50 -0.53
C VAL A 151 -6.15 -10.03 -0.66
N TYR A 152 -6.54 -9.47 -1.81
CA TYR A 152 -7.92 -8.99 -2.02
C TYR A 152 -8.97 -10.10 -1.87
N ALA A 153 -8.66 -11.30 -2.32
CA ALA A 153 -9.51 -12.46 -2.14
C ALA A 153 -9.63 -12.87 -0.66
N ALA A 154 -8.52 -12.87 0.09
CA ALA A 154 -8.53 -13.17 1.53
C ALA A 154 -9.34 -12.13 2.32
N LEU A 155 -9.20 -10.85 1.98
CA LEU A 155 -10.02 -9.78 2.57
C LEU A 155 -11.50 -9.97 2.25
N SER A 156 -11.85 -10.38 1.03
CA SER A 156 -13.23 -10.68 0.65
C SER A 156 -13.81 -11.85 1.46
N ASP A 157 -13.00 -12.88 1.73
CA ASP A 157 -13.40 -13.98 2.60
C ASP A 157 -13.62 -13.51 4.05
N VAL A 158 -12.78 -12.59 4.57
CA VAL A 158 -13.00 -11.97 5.90
C VAL A 158 -14.33 -11.19 5.91
N LEU A 159 -14.57 -10.36 4.91
CA LEU A 159 -15.78 -9.52 4.81
C LEU A 159 -17.07 -10.35 4.71
N THR A 160 -16.98 -11.58 4.19
CA THR A 160 -18.11 -12.52 4.09
C THR A 160 -18.19 -13.51 5.27
N GLY A 161 -17.35 -13.33 6.30
CA GLY A 161 -17.31 -14.18 7.49
C GLY A 161 -16.64 -15.54 7.31
N ASN A 162 -16.01 -15.80 6.16
CA ASN A 162 -15.36 -17.06 5.85
C ASN A 162 -13.88 -17.06 6.25
N LEU A 163 -13.62 -17.04 7.55
CA LEU A 163 -12.24 -17.02 8.07
C LEU A 163 -11.40 -18.23 7.66
N SER A 164 -12.01 -19.42 7.50
CA SER A 164 -11.27 -20.61 7.04
C SER A 164 -10.65 -20.39 5.66
N ARG A 165 -11.44 -19.89 4.70
CA ARG A 165 -10.94 -19.57 3.35
C ARG A 165 -9.94 -18.42 3.38
N ALA A 166 -10.16 -17.41 4.22
CA ALA A 166 -9.21 -16.32 4.39
C ALA A 166 -7.83 -16.84 4.84
N PHE A 167 -7.77 -17.77 5.80
CA PHE A 167 -6.53 -18.40 6.24
C PHE A 167 -5.92 -19.35 5.20
N GLU A 168 -6.72 -20.04 4.38
CA GLU A 168 -6.20 -20.81 3.24
C GLU A 168 -5.48 -19.92 2.23
N ARG A 169 -6.06 -18.77 1.91
CA ARG A 169 -5.45 -17.76 1.02
C ARG A 169 -4.23 -17.10 1.66
N TYR A 170 -4.30 -16.83 2.95
CA TYR A 170 -3.14 -16.35 3.70
C TYR A 170 -1.97 -17.33 3.58
N LYS A 171 -2.21 -18.65 3.72
CA LYS A 171 -1.17 -19.68 3.51
C LYS A 171 -0.64 -19.71 2.07
N VAL A 172 -1.47 -19.44 1.06
CA VAL A 172 -1.01 -19.27 -0.33
C VAL A 172 -0.04 -18.09 -0.41
N LEU A 173 -0.42 -16.94 0.15
CA LEU A 173 0.42 -15.74 0.18
C LEU A 173 1.76 -15.96 0.89
N LEU A 174 1.77 -16.66 2.03
CA LEU A 174 3.00 -16.99 2.74
C LEU A 174 3.99 -17.80 1.89
N ARG A 175 3.50 -18.67 1.00
CA ARG A 175 4.35 -19.47 0.09
C ARG A 175 4.99 -18.65 -1.03
N MET A 176 4.44 -17.47 -1.34
CA MET A 176 5.02 -16.56 -2.33
C MET A 176 6.19 -15.74 -1.77
N TRP A 177 6.37 -15.73 -0.45
CA TRP A 177 7.46 -15.02 0.20
C TRP A 177 8.78 -15.80 0.05
N ASP A 178 9.78 -15.20 -0.59
CA ASP A 178 11.06 -15.84 -0.85
C ASP A 178 12.20 -15.42 0.11
N GLY A 179 11.84 -14.71 1.19
CA GLY A 179 12.79 -14.13 2.14
C GLY A 179 13.01 -12.64 1.94
N TYR A 180 12.74 -12.11 0.73
CA TYR A 180 12.98 -10.72 0.38
C TYR A 180 11.72 -9.98 -0.05
N GLY A 181 10.80 -10.68 -0.70
CA GLY A 181 9.53 -10.10 -1.15
C GLY A 181 8.57 -11.19 -1.61
N PHE A 182 7.41 -10.77 -2.12
CA PHE A 182 6.43 -11.66 -2.73
C PHE A 182 6.82 -11.94 -4.19
N ARG A 183 7.44 -13.09 -4.43
CA ARG A 183 7.83 -13.58 -5.76
C ARG A 183 6.64 -14.30 -6.40
N ASP A 184 5.72 -13.52 -6.94
CA ASP A 184 4.53 -13.98 -7.63
C ASP A 184 4.71 -13.97 -9.16
N LYS A 185 3.65 -14.27 -9.91
CA LYS A 185 3.71 -14.34 -11.39
C LYS A 185 4.16 -13.05 -12.07
N ALA A 186 3.87 -11.89 -11.47
CA ALA A 186 4.26 -10.59 -11.98
C ALA A 186 5.72 -10.23 -11.65
N PHE A 187 6.42 -11.01 -10.84
CA PHE A 187 7.82 -10.74 -10.49
C PHE A 187 8.74 -10.92 -11.70
N ALA A 188 9.38 -9.83 -12.12
CA ALA A 188 10.33 -9.80 -13.23
C ALA A 188 11.69 -9.20 -12.80
N GLY A 189 12.20 -9.60 -11.63
CA GLY A 189 13.51 -9.16 -11.11
C GLY A 189 13.47 -7.91 -10.23
N THR A 190 12.29 -7.37 -9.96
CA THR A 190 12.05 -6.25 -9.04
C THR A 190 10.86 -6.59 -8.15
N TYR A 191 11.02 -6.46 -6.83
CA TYR A 191 9.93 -6.57 -5.87
C TYR A 191 9.13 -5.27 -5.80
N GLN A 192 7.86 -5.38 -5.44
CA GLN A 192 6.95 -4.23 -5.33
C GLN A 192 6.66 -3.93 -3.86
N THR A 193 6.89 -2.70 -3.43
CA THR A 193 6.75 -2.27 -2.02
C THR A 193 5.30 -2.36 -1.55
N TYR A 194 4.33 -2.04 -2.43
CA TYR A 194 2.91 -2.10 -2.10
C TYR A 194 2.45 -3.51 -1.68
N LYS A 195 3.11 -4.58 -2.16
CA LYS A 195 2.79 -5.96 -1.75
C LYS A 195 3.13 -6.21 -0.28
N CYS A 196 4.18 -5.56 0.23
CA CYS A 196 4.49 -5.57 1.66
C CYS A 196 3.41 -4.83 2.46
N ALA A 197 2.90 -3.70 1.96
CA ALA A 197 1.81 -2.97 2.59
C ALA A 197 0.51 -3.81 2.64
N LEU A 198 0.14 -4.44 1.52
CA LEU A 198 -1.02 -5.33 1.45
C LEU A 198 -0.91 -6.53 2.40
N PHE A 199 0.28 -7.14 2.52
CA PHE A 199 0.51 -8.19 3.50
C PHE A 199 0.32 -7.68 4.93
N VAL A 200 0.90 -6.53 5.28
CA VAL A 200 0.77 -5.91 6.61
C VAL A 200 -0.69 -5.65 6.95
N TYR A 201 -1.46 -5.11 6.00
CA TYR A 201 -2.89 -4.89 6.19
C TYR A 201 -3.63 -6.20 6.47
N LEU A 202 -3.49 -7.22 5.60
CA LEU A 202 -4.15 -8.51 5.78
C LEU A 202 -3.73 -9.21 7.09
N TYR A 203 -2.45 -9.16 7.43
CA TYR A 203 -1.91 -9.74 8.67
C TYR A 203 -2.63 -9.20 9.91
N ARG A 204 -2.81 -7.88 9.97
CA ARG A 204 -3.53 -7.21 11.06
C ARG A 204 -5.02 -7.54 11.02
N THR A 205 -5.63 -7.53 9.84
CA THR A 205 -7.04 -7.91 9.66
C THR A 205 -7.34 -9.33 10.16
N LEU A 206 -6.40 -10.26 10.01
CA LEU A 206 -6.53 -11.65 10.49
C LEU A 206 -6.19 -11.83 11.98
N GLY A 207 -5.95 -10.76 12.73
CA GLY A 207 -5.62 -10.81 14.16
C GLY A 207 -4.18 -11.22 14.45
N GLU A 208 -3.24 -10.86 13.58
CA GLU A 208 -1.80 -11.05 13.76
C GLU A 208 -1.40 -12.51 14.05
N PRO A 209 -1.71 -13.45 13.14
CA PRO A 209 -1.38 -14.85 13.32
C PRO A 209 0.12 -15.07 13.62
N ARG A 210 0.42 -16.19 14.28
CA ARG A 210 1.83 -16.51 14.60
C ARG A 210 2.62 -16.73 13.32
N GLU A 211 2.04 -17.46 12.38
CA GLU A 211 2.55 -17.63 11.02
C GLU A 211 2.62 -16.26 10.33
N GLY A 212 3.75 -15.97 9.68
CA GLY A 212 3.96 -14.71 8.99
C GLY A 212 4.44 -13.54 9.85
N ARG A 213 4.62 -13.71 11.17
CA ARG A 213 5.20 -12.67 12.06
C ARG A 213 6.56 -12.14 11.57
N GLU A 214 7.43 -13.02 11.10
CA GLU A 214 8.75 -12.61 10.58
C GLU A 214 8.63 -11.89 9.23
N ILE A 215 7.66 -12.29 8.40
CA ILE A 215 7.35 -11.60 7.14
C ILE A 215 6.80 -10.20 7.44
N TYR A 216 5.93 -10.06 8.45
CA TYR A 216 5.41 -8.78 8.90
C TYR A 216 6.56 -7.84 9.29
N LYS A 217 7.46 -8.28 10.18
CA LYS A 217 8.62 -7.48 10.59
C LYS A 217 9.47 -7.06 9.39
N LYS A 218 9.72 -7.99 8.46
CA LYS A 218 10.51 -7.69 7.26
C LYS A 218 9.79 -6.72 6.32
N CYS A 219 8.48 -6.84 6.16
CA CYS A 219 7.67 -5.88 5.41
C CYS A 219 7.76 -4.47 6.01
N ILE A 220 7.67 -4.33 7.34
CA ILE A 220 7.85 -3.04 8.02
C ILE A 220 9.25 -2.46 7.79
N GLU A 221 10.30 -3.29 7.91
CA GLU A 221 11.68 -2.89 7.62
C GLU A 221 11.84 -2.41 6.17
N ILE A 222 11.29 -3.16 5.20
CA ILE A 222 11.34 -2.84 3.78
C ILE A 222 10.64 -1.50 3.53
N ILE A 223 9.40 -1.33 4.00
CA ILE A 223 8.63 -0.10 3.81
C ILE A 223 9.38 1.08 4.43
N SER A 224 9.91 0.93 5.64
CA SER A 224 10.68 2.02 6.26
C SER A 224 11.96 2.36 5.51
N THR A 225 12.65 1.38 4.94
CA THR A 225 13.88 1.61 4.17
C THR A 225 13.59 2.33 2.86
N LEU A 226 12.39 2.14 2.31
CA LEU A 226 11.95 2.69 1.03
C LEU A 226 11.14 3.97 1.15
N GLN A 227 11.05 4.56 2.36
CA GLN A 227 10.53 5.91 2.52
C GLN A 227 11.58 6.91 2.04
N GLY A 228 11.26 7.63 0.96
CA GLY A 228 12.11 8.63 0.35
C GLY A 228 12.25 9.89 1.21
N PRO A 229 13.21 10.78 0.89
CA PRO A 229 13.44 12.02 1.63
C PRO A 229 12.24 12.98 1.56
N ASN A 230 11.45 12.92 0.48
CA ASN A 230 10.21 13.67 0.28
C ASN A 230 9.01 13.07 1.04
N GLY A 231 9.21 11.92 1.70
CA GLY A 231 8.19 11.22 2.47
C GLY A 231 7.41 10.15 1.74
N GLY A 232 7.45 10.11 0.42
CA GLY A 232 6.77 9.10 -0.38
C GLY A 232 7.44 7.74 -0.29
N ILE A 233 6.74 6.70 -0.72
CA ILE A 233 7.26 5.33 -0.72
C ILE A 233 7.69 4.95 -2.13
N ILE A 234 8.95 4.52 -2.26
CA ILE A 234 9.52 4.04 -3.52
C ILE A 234 8.80 2.76 -3.94
N THR A 235 8.33 2.72 -5.19
CA THR A 235 7.42 1.67 -5.70
C THR A 235 8.01 0.26 -5.67
N GLY A 236 9.32 0.13 -5.89
CA GLY A 236 9.98 -1.17 -5.93
C GLY A 236 11.38 -1.18 -5.37
N TYR A 237 11.94 -2.39 -5.36
CA TYR A 237 13.30 -2.62 -4.90
C TYR A 237 13.87 -3.91 -5.48
N LYS A 238 15.20 -3.96 -5.50
CA LYS A 238 15.99 -5.16 -5.76
C LYS A 238 16.73 -5.56 -4.50
N VAL A 239 17.22 -6.79 -4.48
CA VAL A 239 18.10 -7.26 -3.41
C VAL A 239 19.46 -7.64 -3.98
N GLU A 240 20.49 -6.96 -3.51
CA GLU A 240 21.88 -7.21 -3.88
C GLU A 240 22.71 -7.40 -2.62
N LYS A 241 23.41 -8.53 -2.50
CA LYS A 241 24.24 -8.86 -1.32
C LYS A 241 23.47 -8.67 0.00
N ASN A 242 22.22 -9.15 0.03
CA ASN A 242 21.28 -9.04 1.17
C ASN A 242 20.91 -7.61 1.56
N ARG A 243 21.06 -6.63 0.66
CA ARG A 243 20.66 -5.24 0.87
C ARG A 243 19.52 -4.86 -0.05
N ILE A 244 18.57 -4.11 0.48
CA ILE A 244 17.47 -3.50 -0.28
C ILE A 244 18.05 -2.34 -1.08
N ILE A 245 17.95 -2.42 -2.40
CA ILE A 245 18.34 -1.38 -3.33
C ILE A 245 17.05 -0.77 -3.88
N PRO A 246 16.73 0.50 -3.57
CA PRO A 246 15.53 1.15 -4.09
C PRO A 246 15.50 1.12 -5.62
N TYR A 247 14.32 0.88 -6.19
CA TYR A 247 14.12 0.81 -7.63
C TYR A 247 12.74 1.33 -8.01
N GLY A 248 12.70 2.39 -8.81
CA GLY A 248 11.46 3.07 -9.17
C GLY A 248 11.42 4.48 -8.59
N ASP A 249 10.21 4.99 -8.44
CA ASP A 249 9.93 6.36 -8.02
C ASP A 249 9.02 6.34 -6.78
N GLU A 250 8.95 7.43 -6.03
CA GLU A 250 7.89 7.56 -5.03
C GLU A 250 6.56 7.86 -5.72
N ASN A 251 5.50 7.12 -5.40
CA ASN A 251 4.21 7.26 -6.07
C ASN A 251 3.02 7.32 -5.10
N THR A 252 1.89 7.83 -5.61
CA THR A 252 0.66 8.06 -4.85
C THR A 252 0.02 6.75 -4.41
N GLU A 253 -0.17 5.77 -5.30
CA GLU A 253 -0.74 4.45 -4.97
C GLU A 253 0.01 3.74 -3.83
N THR A 254 1.33 3.55 -3.95
CA THR A 254 2.14 2.80 -2.97
C THR A 254 2.14 3.51 -1.63
N THR A 255 2.30 4.83 -1.63
CA THR A 255 2.27 5.63 -0.39
C THR A 255 0.91 5.53 0.29
N SER A 256 -0.19 5.58 -0.48
CA SER A 256 -1.55 5.46 0.04
C SER A 256 -1.81 4.08 0.63
N LEU A 257 -1.35 3.01 -0.02
CA LEU A 257 -1.46 1.65 0.49
C LEU A 257 -0.66 1.45 1.78
N VAL A 258 0.51 2.06 1.90
CA VAL A 258 1.29 2.05 3.15
C VAL A 258 0.56 2.76 4.28
N VAL A 259 -0.04 3.91 4.02
CA VAL A 259 -0.88 4.62 5.02
C VAL A 259 -2.05 3.75 5.47
N ILE A 260 -2.80 3.18 4.52
CA ILE A 260 -3.94 2.29 4.80
C ILE A 260 -3.50 1.07 5.63
N ALA A 261 -2.34 0.48 5.32
CA ALA A 261 -1.83 -0.69 6.03
C ALA A 261 -1.40 -0.41 7.48
N LEU A 262 -0.86 0.79 7.73
CA LEU A 262 -0.23 1.11 9.01
C LEU A 262 -1.15 1.89 9.96
N GLN A 263 -2.05 2.70 9.42
CA GLN A 263 -2.90 3.60 10.19
C GLN A 263 -4.41 3.30 10.05
N GLY A 264 -4.78 2.44 9.11
CA GLY A 264 -6.18 2.01 8.89
C GLY A 264 -6.60 0.80 9.71
#